data_AF-A0A977LDM3-F1
#
_entry.id   AF-A0A977LDM3-F1
#
_cell.length_a   1.000
_cell.length_b   1.000
_cell.length_c   1.000
_cell.angle_alpha   90.00
_cell.angle_beta   90.00
_cell.angle_gamma   90.00
#
_symmetry.space_group_name_H-M   'P 1'
#
loop_
_entity.id
_entity.type
_entity.pdbx_description
1 polymer ?
#
loop_
_entity_poly.entity_id
_entity_poly.type
_entity_poly.pdbx_seq_one_letter_code
_entity_poly.pdbx_strand_id
1 'polypeptide(L)'
;MTLSTLLIRRGKSMHVKIITIILTLCSLTSSGQFINEVTKDSLRTVICKMLSEDRRVRTEIVSIEIQKKVDSVQFYQLTMITKMFGYPDKKRIGDSDCSVNPFLILIHNPDRLIEIENYELYLAECRKGNIEGWELGLAFDRYYTHYLKKSMYGLYPQEKPCIEDFETVNRNRKGLNLKELKRESFKACR
;
A
#
# COMPACT_ATOMS: atom_id res chain seq x y z
N MET A 1 10.63 59.83 -17.23
CA MET A 1 10.63 58.36 -17.04
C MET A 1 9.88 58.05 -15.76
N THR A 2 8.75 57.38 -15.87
CA THR A 2 7.76 57.17 -14.81
C THR A 2 8.12 56.00 -13.89
N LEU A 3 7.90 56.22 -12.59
CA LEU A 3 8.08 55.30 -11.48
C LEU A 3 6.89 54.32 -11.38
N SER A 4 6.66 53.54 -12.43
CA SER A 4 5.46 52.67 -12.53
C SER A 4 5.77 51.18 -12.68
N THR A 5 7.04 50.76 -12.62
CA THR A 5 7.42 49.37 -12.98
C THR A 5 8.10 48.58 -11.85
N LEU A 6 8.04 49.05 -10.60
CA LEU A 6 8.71 48.36 -9.47
C LEU A 6 7.77 47.85 -8.36
N LEU A 7 6.47 47.74 -8.59
CA LEU A 7 5.51 47.24 -7.59
C LEU A 7 4.71 45.99 -7.98
N ILE A 8 5.07 45.32 -9.07
CA ILE A 8 4.40 44.08 -9.51
C ILE A 8 5.40 42.92 -9.56
N ARG A 9 6.10 42.61 -8.46
CA ARG A 9 6.86 41.34 -8.37
C ARG A 9 6.95 40.71 -6.97
N ARG A 10 6.47 41.37 -5.91
CA ARG A 10 6.54 40.81 -4.53
C ARG A 10 5.24 40.19 -3.99
N GLY A 11 4.09 40.43 -4.63
CA GLY A 11 2.79 39.93 -4.14
C GLY A 11 2.50 38.45 -4.44
N LYS A 12 2.94 37.90 -5.58
CA LYS A 12 2.58 36.53 -6.00
C LYS A 12 3.34 35.43 -5.26
N SER A 13 4.60 35.68 -4.85
CA SER A 13 5.44 34.68 -4.18
C SER A 13 4.98 34.37 -2.75
N MET A 14 4.49 35.38 -2.03
CA MET A 14 4.05 35.21 -0.64
C MET A 14 2.72 34.46 -0.54
N HIS A 15 1.77 34.73 -1.44
CA HIS A 15 0.48 34.03 -1.47
C HIS A 15 0.64 32.56 -1.87
N VAL A 16 1.53 32.25 -2.84
CA VAL A 16 1.86 30.86 -3.18
C VAL A 16 2.50 30.15 -1.99
N LYS A 17 3.47 30.76 -1.30
CA LYS A 17 4.09 30.18 -0.10
C LYS A 17 3.08 29.97 1.04
N ILE A 18 2.18 30.92 1.27
CA ILE A 18 1.12 30.81 2.29
C ILE A 18 0.12 29.71 1.92
N ILE A 19 -0.30 29.60 0.66
CA ILE A 19 -1.18 28.52 0.20
C ILE A 19 -0.50 27.16 0.31
N THR A 20 0.80 27.06 -0.02
CA THR A 20 1.57 25.83 0.18
C THR A 20 1.66 25.46 1.66
N ILE A 21 1.91 26.43 2.55
CA ILE A 21 1.95 26.19 4.00
C ILE A 21 0.58 25.76 4.53
N ILE A 22 -0.51 26.39 4.10
CA ILE A 22 -1.88 26.04 4.50
C ILE A 22 -2.27 24.64 4.02
N LEU A 23 -1.94 24.28 2.77
CA LEU A 23 -2.19 22.93 2.24
C LEU A 23 -1.35 21.86 2.94
N THR A 24 -0.10 22.19 3.29
CA THR A 24 0.77 21.30 4.05
C THR A 24 0.22 21.08 5.47
N LEU A 25 -0.22 22.16 6.14
CA LEU A 25 -0.84 22.11 7.47
C LEU A 25 -2.17 21.35 7.48
N CYS A 26 -3.00 21.49 6.44
CA CYS A 26 -4.28 20.78 6.33
C CYS A 26 -4.09 19.26 6.09
N SER A 27 -2.99 18.89 5.44
CA SER A 27 -2.59 17.48 5.25
C SER A 27 -2.04 16.86 6.55
N LEU A 28 -1.38 17.68 7.38
CA LEU A 28 -0.85 17.30 8.69
C LEU A 28 -1.95 17.14 9.75
N THR A 29 -3.00 17.97 9.74
CA THR A 29 -4.08 17.89 10.73
C THR A 29 -4.98 16.66 10.56
N SER A 30 -5.32 16.29 9.33
CA SER A 30 -6.11 15.08 9.05
C SER A 30 -5.34 13.79 9.41
N SER A 31 -4.03 13.77 9.15
CA SER A 31 -3.15 12.67 9.53
C SER A 31 -2.91 12.62 11.05
N GLY A 32 -2.76 13.78 11.70
CA GLY A 32 -2.53 13.90 13.15
C GLY A 32 -3.75 13.56 14.01
N GLN A 33 -4.98 13.81 13.53
CA GLN A 33 -6.21 13.39 14.22
C GLN A 33 -6.36 11.87 14.25
N PHE A 34 -6.06 11.18 13.15
CA PHE A 34 -6.07 9.72 13.12
C PHE A 34 -5.08 9.11 14.12
N ILE A 35 -3.88 9.69 14.24
CA ILE A 35 -2.83 9.21 15.14
C ILE A 35 -3.23 9.34 16.63
N ASN A 36 -3.93 10.41 17.01
CA ASN A 36 -4.34 10.64 18.40
C ASN A 36 -5.50 9.74 18.87
N GLU A 37 -6.28 9.16 17.95
CA GLU A 37 -7.41 8.28 18.30
C GLU A 37 -7.03 6.79 18.40
N VAL A 38 -5.87 6.40 17.87
CA VAL A 38 -5.43 4.99 17.88
C VAL A 38 -4.62 4.70 19.15
N THR A 39 -5.29 4.27 20.21
CA THR A 39 -4.65 3.55 21.31
C THR A 39 -4.59 2.06 20.97
N LYS A 40 -3.76 1.28 21.67
CA LYS A 40 -3.73 -0.19 21.49
C LYS A 40 -5.12 -0.81 21.67
N ASP A 41 -5.94 -0.24 22.55
CA ASP A 41 -7.30 -0.70 22.85
C ASP A 41 -8.33 -0.32 21.77
N SER A 42 -8.06 0.73 20.96
CA SER A 42 -8.93 1.13 19.84
C SER A 42 -8.46 0.62 18.47
N LEU A 43 -7.26 0.03 18.38
CA LEU A 43 -6.63 -0.42 17.14
C LEU A 43 -7.52 -1.35 16.31
N ARG A 44 -8.15 -2.33 16.97
CA ARG A 44 -9.12 -3.23 16.32
C ARG A 44 -10.25 -2.44 15.68
N THR A 45 -10.92 -1.58 16.43
CA THR A 45 -12.05 -0.76 15.95
C THR A 45 -11.66 0.07 14.73
N VAL A 46 -10.49 0.69 14.76
CA VAL A 46 -9.98 1.51 13.65
C VAL A 46 -9.76 0.67 12.40
N ILE A 47 -9.08 -0.48 12.53
CA ILE A 47 -8.84 -1.40 11.40
C ILE A 47 -10.15 -1.92 10.83
N CYS A 48 -11.10 -2.30 11.69
CA CYS A 48 -12.40 -2.79 11.25
C CYS A 48 -13.20 -1.73 10.48
N LYS A 49 -13.15 -0.47 10.92
CA LYS A 49 -13.78 0.66 10.21
C LYS A 49 -13.10 0.89 8.85
N MET A 50 -11.78 0.93 8.83
CA MET A 50 -10.93 1.07 7.63
C MET A 50 -11.33 0.04 6.56
N LEU A 51 -11.38 -1.23 6.98
CA LEU A 51 -11.73 -2.37 6.15
C LEU A 51 -13.21 -2.39 5.71
N SER A 52 -14.12 -2.00 6.60
CA SER A 52 -15.55 -1.91 6.27
C SER A 52 -15.82 -0.85 5.21
N GLU A 53 -15.16 0.31 5.29
CA GLU A 53 -15.29 1.36 4.28
C GLU A 53 -14.71 0.93 2.93
N ASP A 54 -13.56 0.25 2.91
CA ASP A 54 -13.00 -0.33 1.68
C ASP A 54 -14.02 -1.25 0.98
N ARG A 55 -14.65 -2.15 1.75
CA ARG A 55 -15.67 -3.06 1.23
C ARG A 55 -16.91 -2.31 0.73
N ARG A 56 -17.43 -1.37 1.53
CA ARG A 56 -18.65 -0.61 1.20
C ARG A 56 -18.50 0.09 -0.15
N VAL A 57 -17.39 0.77 -0.36
CA VAL A 57 -17.09 1.50 -1.60
C VAL A 57 -17.00 0.54 -2.79
N ARG A 58 -16.45 -0.67 -2.61
CA ARG A 58 -16.41 -1.69 -3.68
C ARG A 58 -17.78 -2.28 -4.01
N THR A 59 -18.67 -2.37 -3.03
CA THR A 59 -20.04 -2.89 -3.23
C THR A 59 -20.99 -1.86 -3.82
N GLU A 60 -20.74 -0.59 -3.57
CA GLU A 60 -21.44 0.50 -4.22
C GLU A 60 -20.88 0.68 -5.64
N ILE A 61 -21.74 0.88 -6.65
CA ILE A 61 -21.30 1.12 -8.04
C ILE A 61 -20.71 2.53 -8.13
N VAL A 62 -19.51 2.72 -7.58
CA VAL A 62 -18.77 3.98 -7.60
C VAL A 62 -17.87 4.07 -8.83
N SER A 63 -17.45 5.29 -9.18
CA SER A 63 -16.48 5.47 -10.26
C SER A 63 -15.10 4.92 -9.88
N ILE A 64 -14.32 4.52 -10.89
CA ILE A 64 -12.95 4.00 -10.70
C ILE A 64 -12.06 5.04 -9.99
N GLU A 65 -12.26 6.33 -10.25
CA GLU A 65 -11.52 7.43 -9.59
C GLU A 65 -11.82 7.50 -8.10
N ILE A 66 -13.08 7.28 -7.70
CA ILE A 66 -13.47 7.23 -6.28
C ILE A 66 -12.83 6.01 -5.62
N GLN A 67 -12.90 4.83 -6.26
CA GLN A 67 -12.26 3.62 -5.75
C GLN A 67 -10.76 3.82 -5.54
N LYS A 68 -10.04 4.39 -6.52
CA LYS A 68 -8.60 4.67 -6.40
C LYS A 68 -8.26 5.62 -5.25
N LYS A 69 -9.10 6.64 -5.02
CA LYS A 69 -8.91 7.56 -3.89
C LYS A 69 -9.09 6.85 -2.56
N VAL A 70 -10.12 6.00 -2.43
CA VAL A 70 -10.35 5.20 -1.24
C VAL A 70 -9.18 4.24 -1.03
N ASP A 71 -8.82 3.44 -2.02
CA ASP A 71 -7.68 2.50 -1.97
C ASP A 71 -6.41 3.20 -1.46
N SER A 72 -6.14 4.42 -1.95
CA SER A 72 -4.98 5.23 -1.54
C SER A 72 -5.06 5.71 -0.08
N VAL A 73 -6.22 6.16 0.38
CA VAL A 73 -6.43 6.54 1.79
C VAL A 73 -6.26 5.34 2.71
N GLN A 74 -6.86 4.20 2.36
CA GLN A 74 -6.77 2.96 3.14
C GLN A 74 -5.33 2.46 3.21
N PHE A 75 -4.58 2.52 2.10
CA PHE A 75 -3.17 2.14 2.08
C PHE A 75 -2.31 3.02 2.99
N TYR A 76 -2.56 4.34 2.97
CA TYR A 76 -1.86 5.27 3.85
C TYR A 76 -2.15 4.95 5.34
N GLN A 77 -3.41 4.75 5.69
CA GLN A 77 -3.82 4.41 7.06
C GLN A 77 -3.21 3.07 7.51
N LEU A 78 -3.27 2.03 6.67
CA LEU A 78 -2.65 0.73 6.96
C LEU A 78 -1.14 0.87 7.18
N THR A 79 -0.45 1.67 6.36
CA THR A 79 0.99 1.90 6.48
C THR A 79 1.32 2.61 7.79
N MET A 80 0.56 3.63 8.18
CA MET A 80 0.73 4.32 9.46
C MET A 80 0.49 3.38 10.65
N ILE A 81 -0.58 2.60 10.63
CA ILE A 81 -0.85 1.57 11.63
C ILE A 81 0.30 0.58 11.72
N THR A 82 0.80 0.10 10.58
CA THR A 82 1.88 -0.88 10.51
C THR A 82 3.18 -0.32 11.10
N LYS A 83 3.51 0.95 10.81
CA LYS A 83 4.67 1.63 11.39
C LYS A 83 4.56 1.78 12.92
N MET A 84 3.37 2.07 13.43
CA MET A 84 3.14 2.33 14.86
C MET A 84 2.98 1.06 15.70
N PHE A 85 2.26 0.07 15.17
CA PHE A 85 1.77 -1.07 15.93
C PHE A 85 2.16 -2.43 15.34
N GLY A 86 2.84 -2.46 14.20
CA GLY A 86 3.07 -3.67 13.40
C GLY A 86 1.87 -4.02 12.51
N TYR A 87 2.09 -4.95 11.58
CA TYR A 87 1.06 -5.34 10.63
C TYR A 87 -0.15 -5.95 11.36
N PRO A 88 -1.38 -5.56 11.00
CA PRO A 88 -2.56 -6.03 11.69
C PRO A 88 -2.90 -7.47 11.32
N ASP A 89 -2.45 -8.39 12.17
CA ASP A 89 -2.73 -9.82 12.08
C ASP A 89 -3.66 -10.28 13.21
N LYS A 90 -4.10 -11.55 13.15
CA LYS A 90 -4.94 -12.14 14.19
C LYS A 90 -4.32 -12.06 15.59
N LYS A 91 -2.98 -12.09 15.71
CA LYS A 91 -2.29 -12.01 17.01
C LYS A 91 -2.43 -10.63 17.63
N ARG A 92 -2.49 -9.56 16.82
CA ARG A 92 -2.63 -8.18 17.29
C ARG A 92 -4.07 -7.75 17.50
N ILE A 93 -4.98 -8.12 16.59
CA ILE A 93 -6.36 -7.61 16.62
C ILE A 93 -7.37 -8.63 17.17
N GLY A 94 -6.93 -9.85 17.44
CA GLY A 94 -7.78 -10.98 17.82
C GLY A 94 -8.56 -11.56 16.62
N ASP A 95 -9.36 -12.60 16.89
CA ASP A 95 -10.41 -12.97 15.95
C ASP A 95 -11.47 -11.87 15.95
N SER A 96 -11.65 -11.27 14.78
CA SER A 96 -12.64 -10.25 14.57
C SER A 96 -13.41 -10.56 13.30
N ASP A 97 -14.73 -10.39 13.35
CA ASP A 97 -15.63 -10.43 12.18
C ASP A 97 -15.42 -9.23 11.23
N CYS A 98 -14.25 -8.60 11.31
CA CYS A 98 -13.82 -7.56 10.40
C CYS A 98 -13.53 -8.28 9.09
N SER A 99 -14.59 -8.43 8.31
CA SER A 99 -14.79 -9.37 7.20
C SER A 99 -13.83 -9.21 6.01
N VAL A 100 -12.73 -8.46 6.16
CA VAL A 100 -11.80 -8.09 5.11
C VAL A 100 -10.38 -8.25 5.62
N ASN A 101 -9.53 -8.89 4.83
CA ASN A 101 -8.12 -9.09 5.14
C ASN A 101 -7.33 -7.82 4.73
N PRO A 102 -6.48 -7.23 5.60
CA PRO A 102 -5.61 -6.09 5.25
C PRO A 102 -4.72 -6.33 4.02
N PHE A 103 -4.45 -7.58 3.68
CA PHE A 103 -3.83 -7.99 2.42
C PHE A 103 -4.53 -7.39 1.19
N LEU A 104 -5.86 -7.26 1.21
CA LEU A 104 -6.63 -6.70 0.09
C LEU A 104 -6.21 -5.25 -0.21
N ILE A 105 -5.94 -4.46 0.82
CA ILE A 105 -5.46 -3.08 0.65
C ILE A 105 -4.10 -3.07 -0.07
N LEU A 106 -3.21 -4.02 0.25
CA LEU A 106 -1.89 -4.12 -0.38
C LEU A 106 -2.01 -4.45 -1.88
N ILE A 107 -2.82 -5.46 -2.23
CA ILE A 107 -2.94 -5.87 -3.65
C ILE A 107 -3.58 -4.79 -4.51
N HIS A 108 -4.39 -3.89 -3.94
CA HIS A 108 -5.04 -2.82 -4.69
C HIS A 108 -4.17 -1.56 -4.85
N ASN A 109 -3.03 -1.50 -4.16
CA ASN A 109 -2.06 -0.39 -4.26
C ASN A 109 -0.64 -0.90 -4.60
N PRO A 110 -0.48 -1.67 -5.69
CA PRO A 110 0.78 -2.35 -6.00
C PRO A 110 1.93 -1.38 -6.32
N ASP A 111 1.62 -0.22 -6.91
CA ASP A 111 2.56 0.86 -7.24
C ASP A 111 3.13 1.54 -6.00
N ARG A 112 2.30 1.73 -4.96
CA ARG A 112 2.75 2.29 -3.68
C ARG A 112 3.50 1.27 -2.84
N LEU A 113 3.11 0.00 -2.93
CA LEU A 113 3.74 -1.09 -2.19
C LEU A 113 5.22 -1.28 -2.57
N ILE A 114 5.59 -1.00 -3.82
CA ILE A 114 6.98 -1.15 -4.29
C ILE A 114 7.87 0.08 -4.03
N GLU A 115 7.31 1.17 -3.49
CA GLU A 115 8.12 2.28 -2.97
C GLU A 115 9.03 1.75 -1.85
N ILE A 116 10.29 2.17 -1.83
CA ILE A 116 11.34 1.55 -1.00
C ILE A 116 10.96 1.45 0.48
N GLU A 117 10.38 2.51 1.06
CA GLU A 117 9.97 2.53 2.47
C GLU A 117 8.87 1.52 2.77
N ASN A 118 7.89 1.39 1.88
CA ASN A 118 6.77 0.47 2.06
C ASN A 118 7.23 -0.96 1.81
N TYR A 119 8.04 -1.18 0.77
CA TYR A 119 8.64 -2.46 0.46
C TYR A 119 9.39 -3.02 1.66
N GLU A 120 10.29 -2.22 2.25
CA GLU A 120 11.08 -2.61 3.41
C GLU A 120 10.22 -2.85 4.65
N LEU A 121 9.22 -1.99 4.90
CA LEU A 121 8.29 -2.14 6.02
C LEU A 121 7.56 -3.49 5.95
N TYR A 122 6.88 -3.79 4.85
CA TYR A 122 6.07 -4.99 4.75
C TYR A 122 6.93 -6.25 4.65
N LEU A 123 8.12 -6.18 4.06
CA LEU A 123 9.08 -7.29 4.08
C LEU A 123 9.56 -7.58 5.51
N ALA A 124 9.82 -6.56 6.33
CA ALA A 124 10.17 -6.73 7.73
C ALA A 124 9.02 -7.37 8.53
N GLU A 125 7.77 -6.96 8.29
CA GLU A 125 6.60 -7.56 8.94
C GLU A 125 6.36 -9.01 8.53
N CYS A 126 6.62 -9.36 7.27
CA CYS A 126 6.60 -10.75 6.83
C CYS A 126 7.67 -11.60 7.51
N ARG A 127 8.90 -11.08 7.65
CA ARG A 127 9.99 -11.77 8.37
C ARG A 127 9.67 -11.98 9.85
N LYS A 128 8.88 -11.09 10.46
CA LYS A 128 8.37 -11.24 11.84
C LYS A 128 7.24 -12.27 11.95
N GLY A 129 6.72 -12.77 10.83
CA GLY A 129 5.57 -13.69 10.80
C GLY A 129 4.23 -13.01 11.10
N ASN A 130 4.13 -11.71 10.80
CA ASN A 130 2.87 -10.96 10.89
C ASN A 130 2.13 -10.92 9.54
N ILE A 131 2.83 -11.23 8.44
CA ILE A 131 2.25 -11.36 7.09
C ILE A 131 2.71 -12.70 6.53
N GLU A 132 1.77 -13.49 6.00
CA GLU A 132 2.12 -14.73 5.33
C GLU A 132 2.92 -14.44 4.05
N GLY A 133 3.99 -15.21 3.82
CA GLY A 133 4.87 -14.98 2.68
C GLY A 133 4.17 -15.06 1.32
N TRP A 134 3.12 -15.88 1.22
CA TRP A 134 2.34 -16.00 -0.01
C TRP A 134 1.45 -14.79 -0.25
N GLU A 135 0.92 -14.16 0.82
CA GLU A 135 0.13 -12.92 0.72
C GLU A 135 1.02 -11.79 0.23
N LEU A 136 2.15 -11.56 0.91
CA LEU A 136 3.04 -10.47 0.52
C LEU A 136 3.62 -10.68 -0.89
N GLY A 137 4.03 -11.91 -1.21
CA GLY A 137 4.54 -12.23 -2.54
C GLY A 137 3.50 -12.02 -3.64
N LEU A 138 2.23 -12.36 -3.38
CA LEU A 138 1.13 -12.12 -4.32
C LEU A 138 0.86 -10.62 -4.51
N ALA A 139 0.94 -9.83 -3.44
CA ALA A 139 0.79 -8.38 -3.52
C ALA A 139 1.89 -7.71 -4.36
N PHE A 140 3.14 -8.11 -4.17
CA PHE A 140 4.25 -7.65 -5.01
C PHE A 140 4.07 -8.11 -6.46
N ASP A 141 3.76 -9.39 -6.69
CA ASP A 141 3.61 -9.91 -8.05
C ASP A 141 2.52 -9.20 -8.85
N ARG A 142 1.51 -8.63 -8.21
CA ARG A 142 0.51 -7.81 -8.91
C ARG A 142 1.13 -6.59 -9.59
N TYR A 143 2.10 -5.93 -8.96
CA TYR A 143 2.86 -4.85 -9.59
C TYR A 143 3.66 -5.36 -10.80
N TYR A 144 4.54 -6.34 -10.56
CA TYR A 144 5.47 -6.83 -11.57
C TYR A 144 4.73 -7.45 -12.77
N THR A 145 3.64 -8.16 -12.53
CA THR A 145 2.86 -8.79 -13.59
C THR A 145 2.14 -7.73 -14.41
N HIS A 146 1.44 -6.79 -13.75
CA HIS A 146 0.62 -5.81 -14.44
C HIS A 146 1.47 -4.82 -15.25
N TYR A 147 2.52 -4.26 -14.63
CA TYR A 147 3.32 -3.16 -15.18
C TYR A 147 4.57 -3.63 -15.93
N LEU A 148 5.22 -4.72 -15.49
CA LEU A 148 6.52 -5.15 -16.03
C LEU A 148 6.44 -6.46 -16.83
N LYS A 149 5.27 -7.11 -16.89
CA LYS A 149 5.06 -8.40 -17.56
C LYS A 149 6.02 -9.51 -17.07
N LYS A 150 6.40 -9.43 -15.79
CA LYS A 150 7.31 -10.37 -15.12
C LYS A 150 6.72 -10.84 -13.79
N SER A 151 7.28 -11.91 -13.24
CA SER A 151 6.93 -12.39 -11.90
C SER A 151 8.13 -12.31 -10.97
N MET A 152 7.95 -11.76 -9.78
CA MET A 152 8.98 -11.70 -8.76
C MET A 152 8.97 -12.97 -7.89
N TYR A 153 7.78 -13.53 -7.63
CA TYR A 153 7.57 -14.68 -6.76
C TYR A 153 6.84 -15.85 -7.45
N GLY A 154 6.23 -15.67 -8.62
CA GLY A 154 5.50 -16.73 -9.33
C GLY A 154 4.16 -17.09 -8.69
N LEU A 155 3.44 -16.12 -8.13
CA LEU A 155 2.21 -16.31 -7.37
C LEU A 155 0.96 -15.75 -8.06
N TYR A 156 1.07 -14.85 -9.04
CA TYR A 156 -0.13 -14.24 -9.66
C TYR A 156 -0.83 -15.19 -10.66
N PRO A 157 -2.06 -15.68 -10.37
CA PRO A 157 -2.66 -16.80 -11.09
C PRO A 157 -3.37 -16.40 -12.39
N GLN A 158 -3.83 -15.15 -12.51
CA GLN A 158 -4.71 -14.72 -13.61
C GLN A 158 -3.97 -14.54 -14.93
N GLU A 159 -2.70 -14.12 -14.88
CA GLU A 159 -1.92 -13.82 -16.09
C GLU A 159 -0.75 -14.80 -16.31
N LYS A 160 -0.49 -15.73 -15.37
CA LYS A 160 0.65 -16.68 -15.37
C LYS A 160 1.87 -16.12 -16.13
N PRO A 161 2.44 -14.98 -15.68
CA PRO A 161 3.57 -14.36 -16.35
C PRO A 161 4.68 -15.38 -16.53
N CYS A 162 5.39 -15.30 -17.65
CA CYS A 162 6.50 -16.20 -17.83
C CYS A 162 7.61 -15.91 -16.80
N ILE A 163 8.23 -16.97 -16.32
CA ILE A 163 9.39 -16.90 -15.42
C ILE A 163 10.63 -17.19 -16.26
N GLU A 164 11.30 -16.14 -16.71
CA GLU A 164 12.55 -16.27 -17.48
C GLU A 164 13.69 -16.77 -16.58
N ASP A 165 13.79 -16.21 -15.37
CA ASP A 165 14.84 -16.49 -14.40
C ASP A 165 14.27 -17.16 -13.14
N PHE A 166 14.24 -18.49 -13.17
CA PHE A 166 13.81 -19.31 -12.03
C PHE A 166 14.75 -19.21 -10.83
N GLU A 167 16.05 -18.96 -11.03
CA GLU A 167 17.00 -18.86 -9.92
C GLU A 167 16.73 -17.60 -9.10
N THR A 168 16.50 -16.47 -9.76
CA THR A 168 16.12 -15.21 -9.10
C THR A 168 14.76 -15.33 -8.41
N VAL A 169 13.75 -15.90 -9.08
CA VAL A 169 12.43 -16.09 -8.46
C VAL A 169 12.51 -17.02 -7.24
N ASN A 170 13.23 -18.15 -7.32
CA ASN A 170 13.38 -19.05 -6.17
C ASN A 170 14.17 -18.43 -5.02
N ARG A 171 15.17 -17.59 -5.32
CA ARG A 171 15.88 -16.80 -4.32
C ARG A 171 14.94 -15.83 -3.60
N ASN A 172 14.09 -15.11 -4.33
CA ASN A 172 13.08 -14.22 -3.77
C ASN A 172 12.08 -15.00 -2.90
N ARG A 173 11.59 -16.15 -3.40
CA ARG A 173 10.68 -17.05 -2.69
C ARG A 173 11.24 -17.53 -1.37
N LYS A 174 12.52 -17.90 -1.33
CA LYS A 174 13.22 -18.25 -0.08
C LYS A 174 13.18 -17.10 0.93
N GLY A 175 13.32 -15.86 0.48
CA GLY A 175 13.21 -14.67 1.33
C GLY A 175 11.84 -14.46 1.97
N LEU A 176 10.78 -15.09 1.43
CA LEU A 176 9.42 -15.09 1.97
C LEU A 176 9.00 -16.47 2.53
N ASN A 177 9.95 -17.38 2.78
CA ASN A 177 9.67 -18.75 3.24
C ASN A 177 8.73 -19.56 2.31
N LEU A 178 8.77 -19.28 1.00
CA LEU A 178 7.99 -19.99 -0.01
C LEU A 178 8.79 -21.17 -0.58
N LYS A 179 8.08 -22.27 -0.88
CA LYS A 179 8.67 -23.44 -1.55
C LYS A 179 9.20 -23.07 -2.92
N GLU A 180 10.31 -23.64 -3.36
CA GLU A 180 10.83 -23.41 -4.71
C GLU A 180 9.84 -23.85 -5.80
N LEU A 181 9.82 -23.11 -6.90
CA LEU A 181 9.13 -23.47 -8.13
C LEU A 181 9.99 -24.42 -8.94
N LYS A 182 9.33 -25.42 -9.51
CA LYS A 182 9.92 -26.32 -10.51
C LYS A 182 9.60 -25.79 -11.90
N ARG A 183 10.59 -25.78 -12.79
CA ARG A 183 10.46 -25.30 -14.18
C ARG A 183 9.32 -25.99 -14.94
N GLU A 184 9.11 -27.27 -14.66
CA GLU A 184 8.04 -28.11 -15.24
C GLU A 184 6.62 -27.61 -14.94
N SER A 185 6.43 -26.78 -13.91
CA SER A 185 5.13 -26.26 -13.50
C SER A 185 4.67 -25.03 -14.29
N PHE A 186 5.49 -24.50 -15.21
CA PHE A 186 5.22 -23.26 -15.94
C PHE A 186 5.46 -23.40 -17.44
N LYS A 187 4.76 -22.56 -18.23
CA LYS A 187 4.96 -22.48 -19.67
C LYS A 187 6.34 -21.88 -19.97
N ALA A 188 6.98 -22.34 -21.03
CA ALA A 188 8.21 -21.72 -21.54
C ALA A 188 7.94 -20.28 -21.99
N CYS A 189 8.91 -19.39 -21.75
CA CYS A 189 8.85 -18.01 -22.24
C CYS A 189 9.01 -18.04 -23.75
N ARG A 190 8.10 -17.37 -24.45
CA ARG A 190 8.11 -17.25 -25.91
C ARG A 190 8.44 -15.82 -26.27
#